data_AF-A0A7L2AWP1-F1
#
_entry.id   AF-A0A7L2AWP1-F1
#
_cell.length_a   1.000
_cell.length_b   1.000
_cell.length_c   1.000
_cell.angle_alpha   90.00
_cell.angle_beta   90.00
_cell.angle_gamma   90.00
#
_symmetry.space_group_name_H-M   'P 1'
#
loop_
_entity.id
_entity.type
_entity.pdbx_description
1 polymer ?
#
loop_
_entity_poly.entity_id
_entity_poly.type
_entity_poly.pdbx_seq_one_letter_code
_entity_poly.pdbx_strand_id
1 'polypeptide(L)'
;CKVSDQETNGKNSTASSNDFSDPVYKEIAMTNGYINRMTRDELRSKLAEFKLETRGVKDVLKKRLKNYYKKQKLMQKEPTNGDSYYDYICVVDFEATCEEGNPPEFVHEIIEFPIVLLNTRTLEIEDTFQQYIRPEINPKLSNFCINLTGITQDIVDKADTFPQVLQNVVEWMRQRELGTKYSYSMLTDGSWDMSKFLNIQCRVSRIKYPSFAKKWINIRKLYGNFYKVPRNQTKLTIMLEQLGMNYHGRPHSGLDDSKNIARIAVRMLQDGCHLRVNERMHAGQLMTVSSSAPLEGAPAPQMPRYRN
;
A
#
# COMPACT_ATOMS: atom_id res chain seq x y z
N CYS A 1 -44.18 49.38 8.79
CA CYS A 1 -44.92 48.44 9.65
C CYS A 1 -44.36 47.04 9.38
N LYS A 2 -43.47 46.50 10.23
CA LYS A 2 -43.76 45.66 11.43
C LYS A 2 -44.68 44.48 11.08
N VAL A 3 -44.43 43.18 11.34
CA VAL A 3 -43.44 42.33 12.08
C VAL A 3 -43.75 40.88 11.60
N SER A 4 -42.81 39.95 11.38
CA SER A 4 -42.26 38.85 12.23
C SER A 4 -42.19 37.61 11.31
N ASP A 5 -41.40 36.56 11.45
CA ASP A 5 -40.23 36.16 12.23
C ASP A 5 -39.87 34.77 11.65
N GLN A 6 -38.59 34.46 11.49
CA GLN A 6 -38.01 33.19 11.96
C GLN A 6 -36.50 33.21 11.71
N GLU A 7 -35.79 33.53 12.78
CA GLU A 7 -34.38 33.25 12.98
C GLU A 7 -34.15 31.73 12.98
N THR A 8 -33.13 31.25 12.27
CA THR A 8 -32.33 30.12 12.75
C THR A 8 -30.86 30.49 12.60
N ASN A 9 -30.36 31.03 13.70
CA ASN A 9 -28.94 31.24 13.98
C ASN A 9 -28.36 29.89 14.42
N GLY A 10 -27.29 29.43 13.75
CA GLY A 10 -26.68 28.13 14.03
C GLY A 10 -25.30 28.01 13.41
N LYS A 11 -24.39 28.92 13.79
CA LYS A 11 -22.95 28.81 13.51
C LYS A 11 -22.40 27.56 14.20
N ASN A 12 -22.20 26.46 13.46
CA ASN A 12 -21.27 25.42 13.88
C ASN A 12 -19.83 25.90 13.64
N SER A 13 -19.32 26.66 14.59
CA SER A 13 -17.89 26.86 14.78
C SER A 13 -17.25 25.52 15.14
N THR A 14 -16.71 24.81 14.16
CA THR A 14 -15.80 23.68 14.42
C THR A 14 -14.51 24.24 15.00
N ALA A 15 -14.47 24.29 16.33
CA ALA A 15 -13.27 24.58 17.09
C ALA A 15 -12.19 23.55 16.75
N SER A 16 -11.07 24.02 16.22
CA SER A 16 -9.80 23.29 16.21
C SER A 16 -9.22 23.26 17.63
N SER A 17 -9.89 22.59 18.57
CA SER A 17 -9.31 22.33 19.87
C SER A 17 -8.12 21.38 19.69
N ASN A 18 -6.94 21.80 20.11
CA ASN A 18 -5.72 21.00 20.09
C ASN A 18 -5.93 19.69 20.86
N ASP A 19 -6.18 18.63 20.10
CA ASP A 19 -6.51 17.27 20.57
C ASP A 19 -5.39 16.66 21.45
N PHE A 20 -4.18 17.21 21.38
CA PHE A 20 -3.01 16.80 22.18
C PHE A 20 -2.89 17.47 23.56
N SER A 21 -3.86 18.31 23.95
CA SER A 21 -3.87 18.97 25.27
C SER A 21 -4.24 18.02 26.41
N ASP A 22 -4.76 16.83 26.08
CA ASP A 22 -5.19 15.82 27.04
C ASP A 22 -4.03 15.26 27.90
N PRO A 23 -4.21 15.12 29.23
CA PRO A 23 -3.21 14.52 30.12
C PRO A 23 -2.69 13.16 29.66
N VAL A 24 -3.52 12.33 28.98
CA VAL A 24 -3.11 11.01 28.49
C VAL A 24 -1.91 11.10 27.53
N TYR A 25 -1.83 12.18 26.74
CA TYR A 25 -0.71 12.39 25.81
C TYR A 25 0.60 12.73 26.52
N LYS A 26 0.54 13.41 27.67
CA LYS A 26 1.73 13.62 28.52
C LYS A 26 2.26 12.30 29.05
N GLU A 27 1.37 11.41 29.47
CA GLU A 27 1.80 10.09 29.93
C GLU A 27 2.35 9.23 28.79
N ILE A 28 1.71 9.25 27.62
CA ILE A 28 2.23 8.57 26.42
C ILE A 28 3.62 9.09 26.07
N ALA A 29 3.86 10.41 26.17
CA ALA A 29 5.17 11.01 25.94
C ALA A 29 6.22 10.52 26.95
N MET A 30 5.89 10.44 28.24
CA MET A 30 6.77 9.88 29.26
C MET A 30 7.10 8.40 29.00
N THR A 31 6.10 7.58 28.69
CA THR A 31 6.29 6.17 28.32
C THR A 31 7.17 6.03 27.08
N ASN A 32 6.96 6.85 26.05
CA ASN A 32 7.79 6.88 24.85
C ASN A 32 9.26 7.23 25.18
N GLY A 33 9.48 8.16 26.11
CA GLY A 33 10.80 8.53 26.61
C GLY A 33 11.52 7.36 27.29
N TYR A 34 10.81 6.59 28.11
CA TYR A 34 11.36 5.37 28.72
C TYR A 34 11.74 4.33 27.66
N ILE A 35 10.83 4.03 26.72
CA ILE A 35 11.06 3.05 25.64
C ILE A 35 12.26 3.45 24.76
N ASN A 36 12.49 4.75 24.55
CA ASN A 36 13.65 5.22 23.78
C ASN A 36 15.00 4.83 24.39
N ARG A 37 15.07 4.75 25.73
CA ARG A 37 16.29 4.42 26.49
C ARG A 37 16.53 2.92 26.64
N MET A 38 15.53 2.08 26.38
CA MET A 38 15.66 0.62 26.49
C MET A 38 16.68 0.07 25.46
N THR A 39 17.43 -0.94 25.91
CA THR A 39 18.26 -1.82 25.11
C THR A 39 17.40 -2.75 24.25
N ARG A 40 18.01 -3.43 23.28
CA ARG A 40 17.28 -4.36 22.40
C ARG A 40 16.69 -5.54 23.20
N ASP A 41 17.40 -6.03 24.20
CA ASP A 41 16.98 -7.21 24.96
C ASP A 41 15.89 -6.87 25.99
N GLU A 42 15.94 -5.69 26.59
CA GLU A 42 14.83 -5.17 27.40
C GLU A 42 13.56 -4.99 26.55
N LEU A 43 13.67 -4.45 25.33
CA LEU A 43 12.53 -4.30 24.42
C LEU A 43 11.93 -5.65 24.06
N ARG A 44 12.77 -6.65 23.74
CA ARG A 44 12.31 -8.02 23.45
C ARG A 44 11.63 -8.65 24.66
N SER A 45 12.22 -8.51 25.84
CA SER A 45 11.65 -9.03 27.09
C SER A 45 10.27 -8.43 27.38
N LYS A 46 10.12 -7.11 27.22
CA LYS A 46 8.83 -6.43 27.39
C LYS A 46 7.80 -6.79 26.32
N LEU A 47 8.21 -6.94 25.07
CA LEU A 47 7.31 -7.41 24.02
C LEU A 47 6.84 -8.85 24.28
N ALA A 48 7.73 -9.73 24.74
CA ALA A 48 7.40 -11.11 25.10
C ALA A 48 6.41 -11.19 26.27
N GLU A 49 6.56 -10.34 27.29
CA GLU A 49 5.62 -10.21 28.42
C GLU A 49 4.19 -9.95 27.94
N PHE A 50 4.03 -9.13 26.89
CA PHE A 50 2.73 -8.83 26.28
C PHE A 50 2.33 -9.79 25.15
N LYS A 51 3.04 -10.90 24.97
CA LYS A 51 2.83 -11.87 23.87
C LYS A 51 2.84 -11.23 22.48
N LEU A 52 3.64 -10.19 22.30
CA LEU A 52 3.86 -9.51 21.01
C LEU A 52 5.06 -10.09 20.29
N GLU A 53 5.12 -9.87 18.98
CA GLU A 53 6.28 -10.25 18.16
C GLU A 53 7.58 -9.61 18.70
N THR A 54 8.64 -10.42 18.83
CA THR A 54 9.96 -10.01 19.34
C THR A 54 11.05 -9.95 18.26
N ARG A 55 10.72 -10.35 17.03
CA ARG A 55 11.60 -10.22 15.86
C ARG A 55 11.68 -8.80 15.33
N GLY A 56 12.79 -8.53 14.66
CA GLY A 56 13.14 -7.27 14.01
C GLY A 56 14.26 -6.49 14.70
N VAL A 57 14.67 -5.41 14.05
CA VAL A 57 15.71 -4.48 14.54
C VAL A 57 15.19 -3.58 15.66
N LYS A 58 16.10 -2.93 16.39
CA LYS A 58 15.78 -2.13 17.59
C LYS A 58 14.67 -1.09 17.35
N ASP A 59 14.67 -0.41 16.21
CA ASP A 59 13.67 0.62 15.90
C ASP A 59 12.28 0.05 15.64
N VAL A 60 12.19 -1.14 15.02
CA VAL A 60 10.94 -1.90 14.86
C VAL A 60 10.37 -2.25 16.23
N LEU A 61 11.19 -2.83 17.12
CA LEU A 61 10.77 -3.21 18.46
C LEU A 61 10.30 -2.00 19.29
N LYS A 62 11.04 -0.88 19.23
CA LYS A 62 10.63 0.39 19.85
C LYS A 62 9.28 0.84 19.34
N LYS A 63 9.08 0.84 18.02
CA LYS A 63 7.85 1.33 17.40
C LYS A 63 6.65 0.48 17.80
N ARG A 64 6.80 -0.85 17.78
CA ARG A 64 5.79 -1.82 18.21
C ARG A 64 5.39 -1.59 19.67
N LEU A 65 6.36 -1.49 20.58
CA LEU A 65 6.08 -1.31 22.01
C LEU A 65 5.40 0.04 22.30
N LYS A 66 5.85 1.13 21.66
CA LYS A 66 5.22 2.45 21.79
C LYS A 66 3.76 2.44 21.35
N ASN A 67 3.48 1.82 20.21
CA ASN A 67 2.12 1.77 19.68
C ASN A 67 1.21 0.86 20.52
N TYR A 68 1.73 -0.24 21.08
CA TYR A 68 1.00 -1.06 22.04
C TYR A 68 0.56 -0.23 23.25
N TYR A 69 1.48 0.46 23.92
CA TYR A 69 1.13 1.30 25.07
C TYR A 69 0.19 2.46 24.70
N LYS A 70 0.40 3.10 23.54
CA LYS A 70 -0.52 4.12 23.04
C LYS A 70 -1.94 3.56 22.90
N LYS A 71 -2.09 2.39 22.29
CA LYS A 71 -3.40 1.74 22.09
C LYS A 71 -4.06 1.41 23.44
N GLN A 72 -3.32 0.82 24.38
CA GLN A 72 -3.84 0.50 25.71
C GLN A 72 -4.36 1.75 26.45
N LYS A 73 -3.59 2.85 26.44
CA LYS A 73 -3.97 4.10 27.13
C LYS A 73 -5.17 4.80 26.51
N LEU A 74 -5.29 4.78 25.18
CA LEU A 74 -6.43 5.41 24.49
C LEU A 74 -7.70 4.56 24.61
N MET A 75 -7.61 3.23 24.52
CA MET A 75 -8.76 2.33 24.66
C MET A 75 -9.38 2.36 26.06
N GLN A 76 -8.60 2.67 27.10
CA GLN A 76 -9.11 2.83 28.47
C GLN A 76 -9.99 4.08 28.63
N LYS A 77 -9.97 5.03 27.69
CA LYS A 77 -10.63 6.32 27.82
C LYS A 77 -11.85 6.48 26.92
N GLU A 78 -11.79 6.05 25.66
CA GLU A 78 -12.94 6.03 24.76
C GLU A 78 -12.83 4.83 23.81
N PRO A 79 -13.93 4.09 23.56
CA PRO A 79 -13.98 3.19 22.41
C PRO A 79 -13.85 4.06 21.17
N THR A 80 -12.74 3.91 20.44
CA THR A 80 -12.50 4.66 19.21
C THR A 80 -13.69 4.46 18.27
N ASN A 81 -14.49 5.51 18.07
CA ASN A 81 -15.51 5.53 17.03
C ASN A 81 -14.81 5.15 15.72
N GLY A 82 -15.26 4.05 15.12
CA GLY A 82 -14.59 3.43 14.00
C GLY A 82 -14.59 4.35 12.80
N ASP A 83 -13.52 5.12 12.62
CA ASP A 83 -13.18 5.63 11.29
C ASP A 83 -13.16 4.43 10.36
N SER A 84 -14.03 4.44 9.35
CA SER A 84 -14.15 3.37 8.37
C SER A 84 -12.81 3.22 7.65
N TYR A 85 -11.97 2.32 8.15
CA TYR A 85 -10.73 1.93 7.48
C TYR A 85 -11.05 1.14 6.21
N TYR A 86 -10.08 0.98 5.32
CA TYR A 86 -10.25 0.12 4.15
C TYR A 86 -10.62 -1.29 4.59
N ASP A 87 -11.65 -1.90 4.01
CA ASP A 87 -11.95 -3.32 4.23
C ASP A 87 -10.87 -4.19 3.58
N TYR A 88 -10.40 -3.78 2.40
CA TYR A 88 -9.37 -4.50 1.64
C TYR A 88 -8.21 -3.62 1.17
N ILE A 89 -7.05 -4.24 1.03
CA ILE A 89 -5.91 -3.69 0.30
C ILE A 89 -5.59 -4.61 -0.88
N CYS A 90 -5.55 -4.05 -2.08
CA CYS A 90 -5.13 -4.73 -3.30
C CYS A 90 -3.64 -4.44 -3.53
N VAL A 91 -2.79 -5.42 -3.23
CA VAL A 91 -1.33 -5.32 -3.43
C VAL A 91 -1.00 -5.72 -4.86
N VAL A 92 -0.24 -4.88 -5.57
CA VAL A 92 0.17 -5.07 -6.96
C VAL A 92 1.66 -4.82 -7.08
N ASP A 93 2.34 -5.68 -7.84
CA ASP A 93 3.74 -5.51 -8.21
C ASP A 93 3.92 -6.03 -9.63
N PHE A 94 4.09 -5.12 -10.60
CA PHE A 94 4.15 -5.50 -12.01
C PHE A 94 5.54 -6.03 -12.36
N GLU A 95 5.60 -7.10 -13.15
CA GLU A 95 6.80 -7.38 -13.94
C GLU A 95 6.66 -6.74 -15.32
N ALA A 96 7.78 -6.25 -15.84
CA ALA A 96 7.84 -5.58 -17.13
C ALA A 96 9.04 -6.03 -17.98
N THR A 97 8.93 -5.89 -19.30
CA THR A 97 10.07 -6.03 -20.21
C THR A 97 11.21 -5.11 -19.74
N CYS A 98 12.44 -5.60 -19.83
CA CYS A 98 13.63 -4.85 -19.44
C CYS A 98 14.89 -5.33 -20.17
N GLU A 99 15.92 -4.50 -20.15
CA GLU A 99 17.25 -4.81 -20.66
C GLU A 99 18.32 -4.57 -19.59
N GLU A 100 19.45 -5.25 -19.76
CA GLU A 100 20.63 -5.07 -18.92
C GLU A 100 21.11 -3.61 -18.98
N GLY A 101 21.56 -3.08 -17.85
CA GLY A 101 21.94 -1.67 -17.73
C GLY A 101 20.78 -0.68 -17.62
N ASN A 102 19.53 -1.13 -17.75
CA ASN A 102 18.31 -0.32 -17.63
C ASN A 102 18.37 0.98 -18.46
N PRO A 103 18.50 0.88 -19.79
CA PRO A 103 18.61 2.04 -20.68
C PRO A 103 17.40 2.97 -20.53
N PRO A 104 17.62 4.30 -20.44
CA PRO A 104 16.57 5.26 -20.06
C PRO A 104 15.44 5.38 -21.09
N GLU A 105 15.75 5.17 -22.37
CA GLU A 105 14.79 5.28 -23.49
C GLU A 105 14.04 3.97 -23.78
N PHE A 106 14.31 2.90 -23.03
CA PHE A 106 13.65 1.62 -23.23
C PHE A 106 12.15 1.71 -22.90
N VAL A 107 11.32 1.29 -23.86
CA VAL A 107 9.87 1.29 -23.70
C VAL A 107 9.44 0.00 -23.00
N HIS A 108 9.26 0.10 -21.68
CA HIS A 108 8.75 -1.00 -20.87
C HIS A 108 7.29 -1.35 -21.20
N GLU A 109 7.00 -2.64 -21.25
CA GLU A 109 5.64 -3.20 -21.34
C GLU A 109 5.43 -4.16 -20.18
N ILE A 110 4.26 -4.12 -19.56
CA ILE A 110 3.91 -5.04 -18.47
C ILE A 110 3.76 -6.45 -19.04
N ILE A 111 4.39 -7.43 -18.40
CA ILE A 111 4.37 -8.85 -18.78
C ILE A 111 3.81 -9.77 -17.68
N GLU A 112 3.60 -9.26 -16.47
CA GLU A 112 2.86 -9.91 -15.39
C GLU A 112 1.99 -8.90 -14.66
N PHE A 113 0.71 -9.24 -14.43
CA PHE A 113 -0.23 -8.45 -13.63
C PHE A 113 -0.75 -9.31 -12.47
N PRO A 114 -0.09 -9.27 -11.31
CA PRO A 114 -0.56 -9.91 -10.09
C PRO A 114 -1.40 -8.97 -9.24
N ILE A 115 -2.36 -9.52 -8.49
CA ILE A 115 -3.07 -8.82 -7.42
C ILE A 115 -3.21 -9.76 -6.23
N VAL A 116 -2.82 -9.29 -5.04
CA VAL A 116 -3.07 -9.98 -3.77
C VAL A 116 -4.10 -9.19 -2.98
N LEU A 117 -5.22 -9.84 -2.61
CA LEU A 117 -6.30 -9.24 -1.83
C LEU A 117 -6.08 -9.51 -0.34
N LEU A 118 -5.73 -8.46 0.39
CA LEU A 118 -5.56 -8.50 1.85
C LEU A 118 -6.81 -7.96 2.54
N ASN A 119 -7.47 -8.77 3.36
CA ASN A 119 -8.54 -8.31 4.25
C ASN A 119 -7.91 -7.66 5.50
N THR A 120 -8.24 -6.40 5.77
CA THR A 120 -7.59 -5.64 6.85
C THR A 120 -8.13 -5.98 8.24
N ARG A 121 -9.29 -6.64 8.32
CA ARG A 121 -9.95 -7.05 9.57
C ARG A 121 -9.40 -8.39 10.05
N THR A 122 -9.32 -9.37 9.15
CA THR A 122 -8.77 -10.70 9.46
C THR A 122 -7.25 -10.71 9.38
N LEU A 123 -6.66 -9.77 8.63
CA LEU A 123 -5.23 -9.72 8.29
C LEU A 123 -4.76 -10.94 7.49
N GLU A 124 -5.67 -11.54 6.74
CA GLU A 124 -5.42 -12.69 5.87
C GLU A 124 -5.47 -12.29 4.40
N ILE A 125 -4.65 -12.98 3.60
CA ILE A 125 -4.78 -12.94 2.14
C ILE A 125 -5.98 -13.82 1.80
N GLU A 126 -7.06 -13.20 1.31
CA GLU A 126 -8.28 -13.93 0.97
C GLU A 126 -8.29 -14.41 -0.48
N ASP A 127 -7.52 -13.75 -1.35
CA ASP A 127 -7.49 -14.10 -2.76
C ASP A 127 -6.21 -13.62 -3.45
N THR A 128 -5.91 -14.26 -4.59
CA THR A 128 -4.81 -13.90 -5.46
C THR A 128 -5.21 -14.02 -6.92
N PHE A 129 -4.83 -13.05 -7.72
CA PHE A 129 -4.93 -13.04 -9.18
C PHE A 129 -3.53 -12.98 -9.77
N GLN A 130 -3.31 -13.69 -10.87
CA GLN A 130 -2.08 -13.60 -11.64
C GLN A 130 -2.40 -13.89 -13.10
N GLN A 131 -2.04 -12.96 -13.98
CA GLN A 131 -2.04 -13.19 -15.42
C GLN A 131 -0.77 -12.62 -16.04
N TYR A 132 -0.22 -13.35 -17.01
CA TYR A 132 0.85 -12.85 -17.87
C TYR A 132 0.26 -12.05 -19.02
N ILE A 133 1.06 -11.15 -19.58
CA ILE A 133 0.67 -10.26 -20.66
C ILE A 133 1.66 -10.40 -21.82
N ARG A 134 1.14 -10.47 -23.04
CA ARG A 134 1.94 -10.46 -24.25
C ARG A 134 2.35 -9.03 -24.61
N PRO A 135 3.67 -8.70 -24.63
CA PRO A 135 4.15 -7.41 -25.11
C PRO A 135 4.03 -7.32 -26.64
N GLU A 136 3.73 -6.12 -27.16
CA GLU A 136 3.48 -5.87 -28.59
C GLU A 136 4.55 -4.95 -29.23
N ILE A 137 5.21 -4.10 -28.44
CA ILE A 137 6.30 -3.22 -28.92
C ILE A 137 7.63 -3.99 -28.95
N ASN A 138 7.96 -4.65 -27.86
CA ASN A 138 9.16 -5.48 -27.69
C ASN A 138 8.74 -6.94 -27.39
N PRO A 139 8.21 -7.67 -28.38
CA PRO A 139 7.61 -9.00 -28.16
C PRO A 139 8.62 -10.08 -27.77
N LYS A 140 9.91 -9.86 -28.04
CA LYS A 140 11.00 -10.78 -27.65
C LYS A 140 11.65 -10.31 -26.36
N LEU A 141 11.53 -11.13 -25.31
CA LEU A 141 12.14 -10.85 -24.03
C LEU A 141 13.66 -10.97 -24.15
N SER A 142 14.39 -10.03 -23.53
CA SER A 142 15.84 -10.14 -23.40
C SER A 142 16.21 -11.30 -22.48
N ASN A 143 17.40 -11.88 -22.65
CA ASN A 143 17.92 -12.90 -21.73
C ASN A 143 18.00 -12.36 -20.29
N PHE A 144 18.35 -11.08 -20.13
CA PHE A 144 18.35 -10.42 -18.83
C PHE A 144 16.96 -10.43 -18.18
N CYS A 145 15.92 -10.06 -18.93
CA CYS A 145 14.53 -10.06 -18.45
C CYS A 145 14.10 -11.47 -18.02
N ILE A 146 14.32 -12.47 -18.86
CA ILE A 146 13.97 -13.87 -18.55
C ILE A 146 14.70 -14.35 -17.28
N ASN A 147 16.00 -14.07 -17.16
CA ASN A 147 16.76 -14.48 -15.98
C ASN A 147 16.31 -13.74 -14.71
N LEU A 148 16.02 -12.45 -14.83
CA LEU A 148 15.55 -11.64 -13.71
C LEU A 148 14.18 -12.12 -13.23
N THR A 149 13.17 -12.12 -14.11
CA THR A 149 11.76 -12.34 -13.74
C THR A 149 11.36 -13.82 -13.71
N GLY A 150 12.10 -14.67 -14.40
CA GLY A 150 11.76 -16.10 -14.56
C GLY A 150 10.62 -16.34 -15.56
N ILE A 151 10.10 -15.27 -16.18
CA ILE A 151 9.06 -15.35 -17.20
C ILE A 151 9.72 -15.74 -18.53
N THR A 152 9.29 -16.86 -19.10
CA THR A 152 9.84 -17.37 -20.35
C THR A 152 9.14 -16.76 -21.56
N GLN A 153 9.80 -16.81 -22.72
CA GLN A 153 9.21 -16.37 -23.98
C GLN A 153 7.90 -17.11 -24.31
N ASP A 154 7.84 -18.42 -24.04
CA ASP A 154 6.65 -19.24 -24.30
C ASP A 154 5.43 -18.78 -23.47
N ILE A 155 5.67 -18.31 -22.24
CA ILE A 155 4.62 -17.77 -21.37
C ILE A 155 4.02 -16.51 -21.99
N VAL A 156 4.84 -15.53 -22.39
CA VAL A 156 4.35 -14.28 -22.96
C VAL A 156 3.79 -14.46 -24.38
N ASP A 157 4.30 -15.41 -25.17
CA ASP A 157 3.78 -15.69 -26.51
C ASP A 157 2.32 -16.21 -26.45
N LYS A 158 1.98 -16.99 -25.42
CA LYS A 158 0.64 -17.56 -25.19
C LYS A 158 -0.28 -16.65 -24.38
N ALA A 159 0.24 -15.56 -23.82
CA ALA A 159 -0.52 -14.65 -22.97
C ALA A 159 -1.50 -13.77 -23.77
N ASP A 160 -2.51 -13.26 -23.07
CA ASP A 160 -3.42 -12.26 -23.60
C ASP A 160 -2.76 -10.87 -23.71
N THR A 161 -3.35 -9.98 -24.49
CA THR A 161 -2.89 -8.58 -24.56
C THR A 161 -3.25 -7.80 -23.29
N PHE A 162 -2.53 -6.71 -23.01
CA PHE A 162 -2.80 -5.89 -21.82
C PHE A 162 -4.27 -5.44 -21.67
N PRO A 163 -4.98 -4.96 -22.73
CA PRO A 163 -6.40 -4.61 -22.62
C PRO A 163 -7.28 -5.76 -22.11
N GLN A 164 -7.04 -6.98 -22.59
CA GLN A 164 -7.79 -8.17 -22.19
C GLN A 164 -7.50 -8.54 -20.72
N VAL A 165 -6.22 -8.54 -20.32
CA VAL A 165 -5.84 -8.80 -18.93
C VAL A 165 -6.39 -7.73 -17.98
N LEU A 166 -6.35 -6.45 -18.37
CA LEU A 166 -6.95 -5.37 -17.59
C LEU A 166 -8.47 -5.55 -17.43
N GLN A 167 -9.16 -6.03 -18.47
CA GLN A 167 -10.58 -6.36 -18.37
C GLN A 167 -10.82 -7.51 -17.38
N ASN A 168 -10.01 -8.56 -17.42
CA ASN A 168 -10.07 -9.68 -16.47
C ASN A 168 -9.82 -9.21 -15.03
N VAL A 169 -8.84 -8.32 -14.82
CA VAL A 169 -8.58 -7.68 -13.52
C VAL A 169 -9.80 -6.92 -13.02
N VAL A 170 -10.40 -6.07 -13.86
CA VAL A 170 -11.58 -5.28 -13.49
C VAL A 170 -12.73 -6.20 -13.10
N GLU A 171 -12.99 -7.25 -13.88
CA GLU A 171 -14.05 -8.22 -13.59
C GLU A 171 -13.78 -8.98 -12.28
N TRP A 172 -12.55 -9.46 -12.08
CA TRP A 172 -12.12 -10.09 -10.84
C TRP A 172 -12.35 -9.15 -9.64
N MET A 173 -11.97 -7.88 -9.72
CA MET A 173 -12.20 -6.93 -8.62
C MET A 173 -13.69 -6.64 -8.39
N ARG A 174 -14.51 -6.60 -9.46
CA ARG A 174 -15.97 -6.40 -9.34
C ARG A 174 -16.69 -7.58 -8.70
N GLN A 175 -16.27 -8.81 -8.99
CA GLN A 175 -16.80 -10.02 -8.34
C GLN A 175 -16.56 -10.04 -6.84
N ARG A 176 -15.53 -9.31 -6.37
CA ARG A 176 -15.21 -9.10 -4.94
C ARG A 176 -15.87 -7.85 -4.35
N GLU A 177 -16.78 -7.20 -5.11
CA GLU A 177 -17.56 -6.04 -4.69
C GLU A 177 -16.71 -4.84 -4.21
N LEU A 178 -15.50 -4.69 -4.76
CA LEU A 178 -14.54 -3.64 -4.38
C LEU A 178 -15.00 -2.27 -4.91
N GLY A 179 -15.09 -1.30 -4.01
CA GLY A 179 -15.55 0.07 -4.30
C GLY A 179 -17.06 0.20 -4.42
N THR A 180 -17.82 -0.88 -4.20
CA THR A 180 -19.28 -0.86 -4.06
C THR A 180 -19.70 -1.24 -2.65
N LYS A 181 -19.50 -2.50 -2.25
CA LYS A 181 -19.81 -2.99 -0.91
C LYS A 181 -18.64 -2.81 0.05
N TYR A 182 -17.43 -3.04 -0.44
CA TYR A 182 -16.22 -2.98 0.37
C TYR A 182 -15.32 -1.83 -0.05
N SER A 183 -14.88 -1.04 0.93
CA SER A 183 -13.88 -0.02 0.72
C SER A 183 -12.52 -0.67 0.49
N TYR A 184 -11.71 -0.12 -0.42
CA TYR A 184 -10.39 -0.67 -0.70
C TYR A 184 -9.37 0.38 -1.10
N SER A 185 -8.09 -0.01 -1.14
CA SER A 185 -7.01 0.80 -1.69
C SER A 185 -6.01 -0.06 -2.46
N MET A 186 -5.38 0.51 -3.48
CA MET A 186 -4.23 -0.09 -4.16
C MET A 186 -2.95 0.13 -3.34
N LEU A 187 -2.05 -0.84 -3.30
CA LEU A 187 -0.76 -0.75 -2.62
C LEU A 187 0.36 -1.34 -3.48
N THR A 188 1.51 -0.66 -3.54
CA THR A 188 2.68 -1.04 -4.37
C THR A 188 4.01 -0.85 -3.62
N ASP A 189 5.07 -1.56 -4.04
CA ASP A 189 6.44 -1.42 -3.49
C ASP A 189 7.20 -0.22 -4.10
N GLY A 190 6.66 0.97 -3.88
CA GLY A 190 7.19 2.19 -4.46
C GLY A 190 6.19 2.83 -5.40
N SER A 191 6.68 3.74 -6.25
CA SER A 191 5.82 4.53 -7.13
C SER A 191 5.80 4.03 -8.57
N TRP A 192 6.72 3.15 -8.96
CA TRP A 192 6.98 2.83 -10.37
C TRP A 192 5.84 2.06 -11.03
N ASP A 193 5.19 1.13 -10.34
CA ASP A 193 4.06 0.37 -10.87
C ASP A 193 2.99 1.27 -11.47
N MET A 194 2.50 2.21 -10.67
CA MET A 194 1.38 3.05 -11.07
C MET A 194 1.82 4.24 -11.93
N SER A 195 2.94 4.88 -11.58
CA SER A 195 3.39 6.13 -12.25
C SER A 195 4.23 5.92 -13.51
N LYS A 196 4.93 4.79 -13.62
CA LYS A 196 5.77 4.42 -14.76
C LYS A 196 5.14 3.29 -15.57
N PHE A 197 5.06 2.07 -15.03
CA PHE A 197 4.67 0.89 -15.82
C PHE A 197 3.24 0.97 -16.34
N LEU A 198 2.25 1.12 -15.46
CA LEU A 198 0.84 1.25 -15.87
C LEU A 198 0.59 2.49 -16.73
N ASN A 199 1.31 3.58 -16.46
CA ASN A 199 1.20 4.83 -17.23
C ASN A 199 1.73 4.66 -18.66
N ILE A 200 2.89 4.03 -18.84
CA ILE A 200 3.46 3.71 -20.16
C ILE A 200 2.56 2.70 -20.88
N GLN A 201 2.19 1.61 -20.21
CA GLN A 201 1.36 0.57 -20.79
C GLN A 201 0.01 1.10 -21.29
N CYS A 202 -0.66 1.96 -20.52
CA CYS A 202 -1.89 2.61 -20.97
C CYS A 202 -1.68 3.49 -22.21
N ARG A 203 -0.51 4.13 -22.38
CA ARG A 203 -0.21 4.93 -23.58
C ARG A 203 0.01 4.03 -24.79
N VAL A 204 0.82 2.97 -24.63
CA VAL A 204 1.12 1.98 -25.68
C VAL A 204 -0.17 1.32 -26.17
N SER A 205 -1.01 0.84 -25.25
CA SER A 205 -2.29 0.20 -25.57
C SER A 205 -3.41 1.19 -25.93
N ARG A 206 -3.12 2.50 -26.01
CA ARG A 206 -4.10 3.57 -26.30
C ARG A 206 -5.33 3.52 -25.41
N ILE A 207 -5.14 3.29 -24.11
CA ILE A 207 -6.21 3.22 -23.09
C ILE A 207 -6.11 4.43 -22.15
N LYS A 208 -7.26 4.96 -21.71
CA LYS A 208 -7.28 5.99 -20.66
C LYS A 208 -6.78 5.39 -19.34
N TYR A 209 -6.01 6.15 -18.57
CA TYR A 209 -5.50 5.64 -17.29
C TYR A 209 -6.67 5.31 -16.33
N PRO A 210 -6.72 4.09 -15.76
CA PRO A 210 -7.84 3.64 -14.93
C PRO A 210 -8.03 4.53 -13.70
N SER A 211 -9.27 4.95 -13.46
CA SER A 211 -9.60 5.85 -12.34
C SER A 211 -9.26 5.26 -10.98
N PHE A 212 -9.47 3.94 -10.81
CA PHE A 212 -9.22 3.23 -9.57
C PHE A 212 -7.74 3.12 -9.19
N ALA A 213 -6.82 3.23 -10.16
CA ALA A 213 -5.38 3.16 -9.92
C ALA A 213 -4.72 4.54 -9.73
N LYS A 214 -5.47 5.64 -9.78
CA LYS A 214 -4.90 7.01 -9.72
C LYS A 214 -4.36 7.40 -8.35
N LYS A 215 -4.71 6.68 -7.30
CA LYS A 215 -4.32 6.91 -5.91
C LYS A 215 -3.89 5.57 -5.33
N TRP A 216 -2.75 5.51 -4.64
CA TRP A 216 -2.27 4.27 -4.05
C TRP A 216 -1.46 4.52 -2.77
N ILE A 217 -1.22 3.43 -2.07
CA ILE A 217 -0.33 3.33 -0.93
C ILE A 217 1.04 2.91 -1.45
N ASN A 218 2.02 3.80 -1.39
CA ASN A 218 3.42 3.44 -1.52
C ASN A 218 3.92 2.95 -0.15
N ILE A 219 4.11 1.64 -0.03
CA ILE A 219 4.48 1.01 1.24
C ILE A 219 5.90 1.38 1.67
N ARG A 220 6.84 1.60 0.74
CA ARG A 220 8.21 2.03 1.06
C ARG A 220 8.23 3.36 1.80
N LYS A 221 7.41 4.31 1.35
CA LYS A 221 7.27 5.63 1.98
C LYS A 221 6.66 5.53 3.37
N LEU A 222 5.62 4.70 3.54
CA LEU A 222 5.02 4.46 4.85
C LEU A 222 5.97 3.75 5.80
N TYR A 223 6.67 2.71 5.33
CA TYR A 223 7.63 1.95 6.11
C TYR A 223 8.72 2.85 6.67
N GLY A 224 9.37 3.66 5.81
CA GLY A 224 10.38 4.63 6.21
C GLY A 224 9.85 5.63 7.25
N ASN A 225 8.66 6.18 7.02
CA ASN A 225 8.05 7.14 7.94
C ASN A 225 7.65 6.53 9.29
N PHE A 226 7.18 5.28 9.29
CA PHE A 226 6.64 4.60 10.45
C PHE A 226 7.74 4.06 11.37
N TYR A 227 8.71 3.34 10.80
CA TYR A 227 9.85 2.78 11.52
C TYR A 227 11.04 3.73 11.62
N LYS A 228 10.97 4.92 11.01
CA LYS A 228 11.99 5.97 11.04
C LYS A 228 13.32 5.55 10.39
N VAL A 229 13.23 4.89 9.25
CA VAL A 229 14.39 4.45 8.47
C VAL A 229 14.54 5.24 7.16
N PRO A 230 15.78 5.45 6.67
CA PRO A 230 16.03 6.13 5.41
C PRO A 230 15.59 5.30 4.19
N ARG A 231 15.40 5.97 3.04
CA ARG A 231 14.89 5.35 1.79
C ARG A 231 15.72 4.18 1.27
N ASN A 232 17.04 4.18 1.50
CA ASN A 232 17.90 3.07 1.08
C ASN A 232 17.62 1.77 1.88
N GLN A 233 16.95 1.86 3.03
CA GLN A 233 16.52 0.72 3.84
C GLN A 233 15.08 0.25 3.56
N THR A 234 14.46 0.75 2.47
CA THR A 234 13.07 0.40 2.13
C THR A 234 12.96 -0.49 0.90
N LYS A 235 14.03 -1.17 0.48
CA LYS A 235 13.93 -2.24 -0.54
C LYS A 235 13.18 -3.43 0.07
N LEU A 236 12.37 -4.14 -0.71
CA LEU A 236 11.54 -5.27 -0.25
C LEU A 236 12.30 -6.25 0.67
N THR A 237 13.44 -6.77 0.21
CA THR A 237 14.26 -7.72 0.99
C THR A 237 14.77 -7.14 2.31
N ILE A 238 15.18 -5.87 2.32
CA ILE A 238 15.65 -5.18 3.54
C ILE A 238 14.48 -4.94 4.51
N MET A 239 13.30 -4.58 4.01
CA MET A 239 12.12 -4.41 4.87
C MET A 239 11.74 -5.73 5.55
N LEU A 240 11.76 -6.85 4.82
CA LEU A 240 11.54 -8.19 5.40
C LEU A 240 12.59 -8.50 6.47
N GLU A 241 13.88 -8.35 6.16
CA GLU A 241 14.99 -8.62 7.07
C GLU A 241 14.87 -7.82 8.37
N GLN A 242 14.60 -6.52 8.26
CA GLN A 242 14.45 -5.63 9.41
C GLN A 242 13.26 -5.96 10.29
N LEU A 243 12.21 -6.55 9.72
CA LEU A 243 11.06 -7.10 10.46
C LEU A 243 11.34 -8.52 11.00
N GLY A 244 12.51 -9.10 10.69
CA GLY A 244 12.89 -10.47 11.05
C GLY A 244 12.08 -11.53 10.31
N MET A 245 11.76 -11.26 9.05
CA MET A 245 11.07 -12.15 8.13
C MET A 245 11.99 -12.55 6.98
N ASN A 246 11.80 -13.76 6.46
CA ASN A 246 12.46 -14.23 5.25
C ASN A 246 11.58 -13.99 4.03
N TYR A 247 12.21 -13.81 2.87
CA TYR A 247 11.53 -13.82 1.59
C TYR A 247 10.96 -15.21 1.29
N HIS A 248 9.72 -15.29 0.82
CA HIS A 248 9.08 -16.55 0.41
C HIS A 248 8.80 -16.54 -1.09
N GLY A 249 9.15 -17.61 -1.80
CA GLY A 249 8.95 -17.70 -3.25
C GLY A 249 10.16 -17.23 -4.05
N ARG A 250 9.95 -16.83 -5.30
CA ARG A 250 10.98 -16.38 -6.23
C ARG A 250 11.02 -14.83 -6.31
N PRO A 251 12.14 -14.17 -5.95
CA PRO A 251 12.30 -12.73 -6.21
C PRO A 251 12.07 -12.37 -7.67
N HIS A 252 11.42 -11.24 -7.95
CA HIS A 252 11.04 -10.80 -9.29
C HIS A 252 10.03 -11.72 -10.00
N SER A 253 9.31 -12.55 -9.23
CA SER A 253 8.00 -13.02 -9.66
C SER A 253 6.96 -12.10 -9.02
N GLY A 254 6.18 -11.41 -9.84
CA GLY A 254 5.33 -10.33 -9.34
C GLY A 254 4.31 -10.83 -8.30
N LEU A 255 3.78 -12.05 -8.46
CA LEU A 255 2.88 -12.64 -7.46
C LEU A 255 3.57 -12.93 -6.11
N ASP A 256 4.79 -13.47 -6.14
CA ASP A 256 5.53 -13.78 -4.90
C ASP A 256 5.99 -12.49 -4.22
N ASP A 257 6.44 -11.49 -4.98
CA ASP A 257 6.74 -10.16 -4.43
C ASP A 257 5.48 -9.51 -3.83
N SER A 258 4.34 -9.54 -4.52
CA SER A 258 3.05 -9.05 -4.00
C SER A 258 2.65 -9.73 -2.69
N LYS A 259 2.85 -11.04 -2.54
CA LYS A 259 2.59 -11.78 -1.29
C LYS A 259 3.55 -11.33 -0.17
N ASN A 260 4.82 -11.11 -0.47
CA ASN A 260 5.78 -10.62 0.52
C ASN A 260 5.48 -9.18 0.95
N ILE A 261 5.06 -8.32 0.01
CA ILE A 261 4.59 -6.97 0.30
C ILE A 261 3.34 -7.01 1.20
N ALA A 262 2.39 -7.92 0.93
CA ALA A 262 1.23 -8.13 1.78
C ALA A 262 1.62 -8.56 3.21
N ARG A 263 2.63 -9.42 3.38
CA ARG A 263 3.17 -9.79 4.71
C ARG A 263 3.76 -8.60 5.46
N ILE A 264 4.44 -7.69 4.76
CA ILE A 264 4.91 -6.42 5.36
C ILE A 264 3.71 -5.56 5.76
N ALA A 265 2.70 -5.43 4.89
CA ALA A 265 1.49 -4.66 5.18
C ALA A 265 0.78 -5.19 6.44
N VAL A 266 0.58 -6.51 6.55
CA VAL A 266 0.03 -7.18 7.74
C VAL A 266 0.84 -6.83 8.99
N ARG A 267 2.18 -6.99 8.93
CA ARG A 267 3.05 -6.65 10.07
C ARG A 267 2.93 -5.17 10.46
N MET A 268 2.88 -4.26 9.50
CA MET A 268 2.71 -2.84 9.77
C MET A 268 1.36 -2.53 10.42
N LEU A 269 0.27 -3.14 9.96
CA LEU A 269 -1.05 -3.01 10.57
C LEU A 269 -1.06 -3.53 12.01
N GLN A 270 -0.49 -4.71 12.26
CA GLN A 270 -0.33 -5.28 13.60
C GLN A 270 0.49 -4.40 14.54
N ASP A 271 1.54 -3.75 14.02
CA ASP A 271 2.36 -2.82 14.76
C ASP A 271 1.67 -1.46 14.98
N GLY A 272 0.43 -1.28 14.47
CA GLY A 272 -0.40 -0.09 14.66
C GLY A 272 -0.15 1.01 13.62
N CYS A 273 0.39 0.66 12.46
CA CYS A 273 0.43 1.57 11.32
C CYS A 273 -0.94 1.66 10.67
N HIS A 274 -1.39 2.87 10.37
CA HIS A 274 -2.55 3.09 9.52
C HIS A 274 -2.03 3.23 8.07
N LEU A 275 -2.21 2.20 7.24
CA LEU A 275 -1.77 2.27 5.83
C LEU A 275 -2.75 3.13 5.04
N ARG A 276 -2.31 4.31 4.61
CA ARG A 276 -3.15 5.31 3.93
C ARG A 276 -2.59 5.63 2.56
N VAL A 277 -3.45 6.00 1.62
CA VAL A 277 -3.03 6.57 0.34
C VAL A 277 -2.08 7.75 0.59
N ASN A 278 -0.91 7.71 -0.05
CA ASN A 278 0.15 8.70 0.13
C ASN A 278 0.79 9.16 -1.19
N GLU A 279 0.33 8.61 -2.31
CA GLU A 279 0.74 8.96 -3.67
C GLU A 279 -0.46 8.93 -4.63
N ARG A 280 -0.37 9.75 -5.69
CA ARG A 280 -1.37 9.82 -6.75
C ARG A 280 -0.77 10.23 -8.09
N MET A 281 -1.46 9.88 -9.17
CA MET A 281 -1.27 10.47 -10.50
C MET A 281 -2.26 11.62 -10.73
N HIS A 282 -1.74 12.79 -11.11
CA HIS A 282 -2.56 13.93 -11.54
C HIS A 282 -1.91 14.61 -12.74
N ALA A 283 -2.67 14.86 -13.81
CA ALA A 283 -2.15 15.44 -15.06
C ALA A 283 -0.89 14.75 -15.62
N GLY A 284 -0.77 13.42 -15.42
CA GLY A 284 0.39 12.64 -15.86
C GLY A 284 1.63 12.74 -14.97
N GLN A 285 1.54 13.45 -13.83
CA GLN A 285 2.62 13.61 -12.87
C GLN A 285 2.34 12.87 -11.55
N LEU A 286 3.40 12.34 -10.95
CA LEU A 286 3.39 11.76 -9.61
C LEU A 286 3.31 12.87 -8.56
N MET A 287 2.35 12.79 -7.65
CA MET A 287 2.19 13.71 -6.53
C MET A 287 2.06 12.96 -5.20
N THR A 288 2.46 13.62 -4.11
CA THR A 288 2.18 13.14 -2.75
C THR A 288 0.74 13.47 -2.34
N VAL A 289 0.10 12.57 -1.60
CA VAL A 289 -1.17 12.84 -0.89
C VAL A 289 -0.87 13.19 0.57
N SER A 290 -1.49 14.25 1.08
CA SER A 290 -1.29 14.71 2.46
C SER A 290 -1.76 13.68 3.48
N SER A 291 -1.02 13.51 4.57
CA SER A 291 -1.46 12.69 5.71
C SER A 291 -2.66 13.25 6.45
N SER A 292 -2.99 14.54 6.25
CA SER A 292 -4.19 15.17 6.80
C SER A 292 -5.43 14.99 5.93
N ALA A 293 -5.29 14.42 4.73
CA ALA A 293 -6.44 14.16 3.86
C ALA A 293 -7.39 13.12 4.49
N PRO A 294 -8.71 13.21 4.24
CA PRO A 294 -9.66 12.18 4.63
C PRO A 294 -9.26 10.81 4.07
N LEU A 295 -9.60 9.75 4.79
CA LEU A 295 -9.42 8.39 4.28
C LEU A 295 -10.50 8.11 3.23
N GLU A 296 -10.11 8.08 1.96
CA GLU A 296 -11.01 7.77 0.85
C GLU A 296 -10.62 6.43 0.23
N GLY A 297 -11.60 5.55 0.03
CA GLY A 297 -11.44 4.33 -0.76
C GLY A 297 -11.27 4.63 -2.25
N ALA A 298 -10.65 3.70 -2.97
CA ALA A 298 -10.62 3.74 -4.43
C ALA A 298 -12.04 3.55 -5.01
N PRO A 299 -12.37 4.20 -6.13
CA PRO A 299 -13.67 4.03 -6.78
C PRO A 299 -13.84 2.58 -7.28
N ALA A 300 -15.09 2.16 -7.49
CA ALA A 300 -15.38 0.88 -8.12
C ALA A 300 -14.62 0.75 -9.46
N PRO A 301 -13.93 -0.38 -9.70
CA PRO A 301 -13.11 -0.56 -10.88
C PRO A 301 -13.98 -0.64 -12.14
N GLN A 302 -13.55 0.07 -13.18
CA GLN A 302 -14.21 0.10 -14.49
C GLN A 302 -13.15 -0.04 -15.57
N MET A 303 -13.49 -0.77 -16.64
CA MET A 303 -12.63 -0.86 -17.81
C MET A 303 -12.52 0.52 -18.46
N PRO A 304 -11.32 1.11 -18.59
CA PRO A 304 -11.19 2.43 -19.16
C PRO A 304 -11.48 2.40 -20.67
N ARG A 305 -12.01 3.49 -21.19
CA ARG A 305 -12.20 3.65 -22.64
C ARG A 305 -10.85 3.77 -23.35
N TYR A 306 -10.82 3.34 -24.61
CA TYR A 306 -9.73 3.69 -25.52
C TYR A 306 -9.59 5.21 -25.66
N ARG A 307 -8.36 5.67 -25.91
CA ARG A 307 -8.07 7.03 -26.33
C ARG A 307 -8.30 7.08 -27.84
N ASN A 308 -9.15 8.02 -28.26
CA ASN A 308 -9.29 8.39 -29.66
C ASN A 308 -7.99 8.99 -30.18
#